data_AF-A0A529PYM5-F1
#
_entry.id   AF-A0A529PYM5-F1
#
_cell.length_a   1.000
_cell.length_b   1.000
_cell.length_c   1.000
_cell.angle_alpha   90.00
_cell.angle_beta   90.00
_cell.angle_gamma   90.00
#
_symmetry.space_group_name_H-M   'P 1'
#
loop_
_entity.id
_entity.type
_entity.pdbx_description
1 polymer ?
#
loop_
_entity_poly.entity_id
_entity_poly.type
_entity_poly.pdbx_seq_one_letter_code
_entity_poly.pdbx_strand_id
1 'polypeptide(L)'
;MTPLTETVLFVFSLVALGYLAGLTGYLKPASGEGISEFAVNVAMPLLLFQTMVKSDFHGVAPSSLWGAYFAAVAITWAAGHLVTT
;
A
#
# COMPACT_ATOMS: atom_id res chain seq x y z
N MET A 1 15.18 19.03 1.61
CA MET A 1 14.72 17.83 2.33
C MET A 1 13.95 16.99 1.33
N THR A 2 14.26 15.70 1.20
CA THR A 2 13.59 14.83 0.22
C THR A 2 12.13 14.61 0.63
N PRO A 3 11.14 14.83 -0.26
CA PRO A 3 9.70 14.73 0.09
C PRO A 3 9.28 13.36 0.65
N LEU A 4 10.04 12.30 0.32
CA LEU A 4 9.86 10.97 0.89
C LEU A 4 10.16 10.93 2.39
N THR A 5 11.21 11.62 2.84
CA THR A 5 11.62 11.63 4.26
C THR A 5 10.54 12.27 5.13
N GLU A 6 9.96 13.39 4.68
CA GLU A 6 8.85 14.06 5.38
C GLU A 6 7.60 13.16 5.45
N THR A 7 7.27 12.50 4.34
CA THR A 7 6.14 11.56 4.28
C THR A 7 6.32 10.40 5.25
N VAL A 8 7.51 9.79 5.25
CA VAL A 8 7.84 8.69 6.16
C VAL A 8 7.78 9.16 7.61
N LEU A 9 8.42 10.29 7.93
CA LEU A 9 8.41 10.83 9.28
C LEU A 9 6.98 11.09 9.78
N PHE A 10 6.13 11.62 8.90
CA PHE A 10 4.72 11.88 9.19
C PHE A 10 3.94 10.60 9.49
N VAL A 11 4.04 9.59 8.63
CA VAL A 11 3.34 8.30 8.83
C VAL A 11 3.79 7.63 10.11
N PHE A 12 5.11 7.57 10.38
CA PHE A 12 5.62 6.98 11.61
C PHE A 12 5.22 7.78 12.86
N SER A 13 5.12 9.11 12.76
CA SER A 13 4.63 9.95 13.86
C SER A 13 3.17 9.64 14.20
N LEU A 14 2.31 9.44 13.18
CA LEU A 14 0.93 9.01 13.40
C LEU A 14 0.85 7.64 14.09
N VAL A 15 1.69 6.69 13.66
CA VAL A 15 1.78 5.36 14.30
C VAL A 15 2.22 5.49 15.77
N ALA A 16 3.24 6.30 16.05
CA ALA A 16 3.72 6.54 17.41
C ALA A 16 2.64 7.18 18.30
N LEU A 17 1.87 8.14 17.78
CA LEU A 17 0.74 8.74 18.49
C LEU A 17 -0.36 7.71 18.79
N GLY A 18 -0.71 6.86 17.82
CA GLY A 18 -1.67 5.77 18.03
C GLY A 18 -1.20 4.80 19.12
N TYR A 19 0.08 4.44 19.13
CA TYR A 19 0.67 3.60 20.16
C TYR A 19 0.61 4.25 21.56
N LEU A 20 0.97 5.54 21.67
CA LEU A 20 0.89 6.28 22.93
C LEU A 20 -0.56 6.40 23.44
N ALA A 21 -1.53 6.60 22.54
CA ALA A 21 -2.94 6.63 22.90
C ALA A 21 -3.46 5.28 23.43
N GLY A 22 -2.93 4.16 22.93
CA GLY A 22 -3.17 2.83 23.49
C GLY A 22 -2.48 2.63 24.84
N LEU A 23 -1.20 3.02 24.96
CA LEU A 23 -0.40 2.88 26.18
C LEU A 23 -0.98 3.67 27.36
N THR A 24 -1.49 4.87 27.11
CA THR A 24 -2.11 5.73 28.13
C THR A 24 -3.52 5.31 28.53
N GLY A 25 -4.09 4.29 27.87
CA GLY A 25 -5.47 3.83 28.10
C GLY A 25 -6.53 4.79 27.57
N TYR A 26 -6.14 5.81 26.80
CA TYR A 26 -7.07 6.73 26.14
C TYR A 26 -7.96 5.99 25.13
N LEU A 27 -7.37 5.05 24.38
CA LEU A 27 -8.09 4.10 23.53
C LEU A 27 -8.32 2.79 24.29
N LYS A 28 -9.57 2.31 24.32
CA LYS A 28 -9.88 0.99 24.86
C LYS A 28 -9.38 -0.10 23.92
N PRO A 29 -9.07 -1.32 24.40
CA PRO A 29 -8.66 -2.43 23.53
C PRO A 29 -9.65 -2.71 22.39
N ALA A 30 -10.96 -2.65 22.68
CA ALA A 30 -12.02 -2.80 21.68
C ALA A 30 -12.01 -1.72 20.58
N SER A 31 -11.46 -0.53 20.85
CA SER A 31 -11.30 0.52 19.84
C SER A 31 -10.29 0.12 18.77
N GLY A 32 -9.23 -0.63 19.13
CA GLY A 32 -8.24 -1.10 18.17
C GLY A 32 -8.82 -2.09 17.17
N GLU A 33 -9.65 -3.02 17.65
CA GLU A 33 -10.33 -4.01 16.80
C GLU A 33 -11.32 -3.33 15.84
N GLY A 34 -12.15 -2.42 16.34
CA GLY A 34 -13.09 -1.66 15.50
C GLY A 34 -12.39 -0.78 14.46
N ILE A 35 -11.26 -0.15 14.81
CA ILE A 35 -10.47 0.65 13.85
C ILE A 35 -9.86 -0.25 12.77
N SER A 36 -9.33 -1.42 13.14
CA SER A 36 -8.76 -2.39 12.20
C SER A 36 -9.81 -2.92 11.24
N GLU A 37 -10.97 -3.33 11.76
CA GLU A 37 -12.09 -3.84 10.95
C GLU A 37 -12.59 -2.78 9.95
N PHE A 38 -12.73 -1.52 10.39
CA PHE A 38 -13.07 -0.41 9.49
C PHE A 38 -11.99 -0.17 8.43
N ALA A 39 -10.72 -0.15 8.81
CA ALA A 39 -9.62 0.10 7.89
C ALA A 39 -9.57 -0.95 6.78
N VAL A 40 -9.73 -2.23 7.13
CA VAL A 40 -9.66 -3.35 6.18
C VAL A 40 -10.92 -3.45 5.33
N ASN A 41 -12.11 -3.38 5.93
CA ASN A 41 -13.36 -3.66 5.22
C ASN A 41 -13.92 -2.44 4.48
N VAL A 42 -13.58 -1.22 4.90
CA VAL A 42 -14.15 0.02 4.34
C VAL A 42 -13.08 0.90 3.73
N ALA A 43 -12.07 1.30 4.51
CA ALA A 43 -11.10 2.30 4.04
C ALA A 43 -10.25 1.76 2.88
N MET A 44 -9.75 0.53 2.97
CA MET A 44 -8.94 -0.11 1.92
C MET A 44 -9.69 -0.16 0.57
N PRO A 45 -10.91 -0.72 0.46
CA PRO A 45 -11.68 -0.65 -0.79
C PRO A 45 -11.95 0.77 -1.27
N LEU A 46 -12.28 1.70 -0.34
CA LEU A 46 -12.54 3.10 -0.69
C LEU A 46 -11.31 3.77 -1.31
N LEU A 47 -10.12 3.52 -0.75
CA LEU A 47 -8.86 4.03 -1.29
C LEU A 47 -8.56 3.45 -2.67
N LEU A 48 -8.89 2.18 -2.92
CA LEU A 48 -8.80 1.58 -4.25
C LEU A 48 -9.73 2.28 -5.23
N PHE A 49 -11.00 2.47 -4.89
CA PHE A 49 -11.94 3.21 -5.75
C PHE A 49 -11.49 4.65 -5.98
N GLN A 50 -11.02 5.34 -4.95
CA GLN A 50 -10.48 6.69 -5.07
C GLN A 50 -9.29 6.72 -6.04
N THR A 51 -8.40 5.72 -5.95
CA THR A 51 -7.25 5.59 -6.85
C THR A 51 -7.69 5.31 -8.28
N MET A 52 -8.71 4.49 -8.50
CA MET A 52 -9.28 4.22 -9.83
C MET A 52 -9.90 5.49 -10.46
N VAL A 53 -10.63 6.27 -9.67
CA VAL A 53 -11.27 7.51 -10.15
C VAL A 53 -10.25 8.61 -10.45
N LYS A 54 -9.18 8.69 -9.65
CA LYS A 54 -8.10 9.69 -9.84
C LYS A 54 -7.05 9.26 -10.85
N SER A 55 -6.99 7.98 -11.22
CA SER A 55 -6.01 7.50 -12.20
C SER A 55 -6.33 8.10 -13.56
N ASP A 56 -5.41 8.95 -14.03
CA ASP A 56 -5.44 9.43 -15.39
C ASP A 56 -4.73 8.42 -16.29
N PHE A 57 -5.48 7.80 -17.21
CA PHE A 57 -4.94 6.85 -18.19
C PHE A 57 -4.47 7.55 -19.49
N HIS A 58 -4.49 8.88 -19.57
CA HIS A 58 -4.02 9.60 -20.75
C HIS A 58 -2.50 9.39 -20.95
N GLY A 59 -2.13 8.69 -22.03
CA GLY A 59 -0.76 8.62 -22.54
C GLY A 59 0.04 7.36 -22.16
N VAL A 60 -0.40 6.55 -21.20
CA VAL A 60 0.18 5.21 -20.98
C VAL A 60 -0.45 4.24 -21.97
N ALA A 61 0.25 3.99 -23.09
CA ALA A 61 -0.15 2.96 -24.04
C ALA A 61 -0.29 1.63 -23.28
N PRO A 62 -1.50 1.03 -23.22
CA PRO A 62 -1.74 -0.19 -22.44
C PRO A 62 -0.78 -1.34 -22.81
N SER A 63 -0.31 -1.35 -24.05
CA SER A 63 0.68 -2.30 -24.57
C SER A 63 2.07 -2.19 -23.92
N SER A 64 2.51 -0.99 -23.53
CA SER A 64 3.81 -0.81 -22.87
C SER A 64 3.80 -1.36 -21.45
N LEU A 65 2.72 -1.12 -20.72
CA LEU A 65 2.53 -1.65 -19.36
C LEU A 65 2.40 -3.18 -19.38
N TRP A 66 1.66 -3.72 -20.35
CA TRP A 66 1.53 -5.16 -20.57
C TRP A 66 2.88 -5.79 -20.91
N GLY A 67 3.62 -5.19 -21.85
CA GLY A 67 4.97 -5.65 -22.22
C GLY A 67 5.92 -5.69 -21.01
N ALA A 68 5.97 -4.62 -20.21
CA ALA A 68 6.81 -4.57 -19.02
C ALA A 68 6.44 -5.64 -17.98
N TYR A 69 5.15 -5.82 -17.72
CA TYR A 69 4.67 -6.82 -16.75
C TYR A 69 4.96 -8.25 -17.22
N PHE A 70 4.52 -8.62 -18.42
CA PHE A 70 4.66 -9.99 -18.92
C PHE A 70 6.12 -10.35 -19.22
N ALA A 71 6.95 -9.39 -19.66
CA ALA A 71 8.38 -9.62 -19.82
C ALA A 71 9.06 -9.87 -18.46
N ALA A 72 8.76 -9.07 -17.44
CA ALA A 72 9.31 -9.29 -16.10
C ALA A 72 8.93 -10.66 -15.53
N VAL A 73 7.67 -11.07 -15.70
CA VAL A 73 7.17 -12.40 -15.29
C VAL A 73 7.87 -13.53 -16.06
N ALA A 74 8.02 -13.39 -17.38
CA ALA A 74 8.71 -14.39 -18.20
C ALA A 74 10.19 -14.55 -17.80
N ILE A 75 10.87 -13.43 -17.52
CA ILE A 75 12.27 -13.42 -17.10
C ILE A 75 12.43 -14.09 -15.73
N THR A 76 11.61 -13.73 -14.74
CA THR A 76 11.70 -14.33 -13.40
C THR A 76 11.37 -15.82 -13.42
N TRP A 77 10.37 -16.22 -14.21
CA TRP A 77 10.04 -17.62 -14.42
C TRP A 77 11.20 -18.40 -15.07
N ALA A 78 11.78 -17.87 -16.16
CA ALA A 78 12.89 -18.52 -16.84
C ALA A 78 14.14 -18.63 -15.95
N ALA A 79 14.45 -17.57 -15.19
CA ALA A 79 15.55 -17.56 -14.24
C ALA A 79 15.32 -18.60 -13.12
N GLY A 80 14.10 -18.66 -12.55
CA GLY A 80 13.76 -19.67 -11.55
C GLY A 80 13.85 -21.10 -12.08
N HIS A 81 13.42 -21.31 -13.34
CA HIS A 81 13.51 -22.60 -13.99
C HIS A 81 14.96 -23.04 -14.24
N LEU A 82 15.83 -22.12 -14.68
CA LEU A 82 17.27 -22.35 -14.88
C LEU A 82 18.05 -22.61 -13.57
N VAL A 83 17.58 -22.10 -12.44
CA VAL A 83 18.18 -22.37 -11.12
C VAL A 83 17.72 -23.73 -10.56
N THR A 84 16.51 -24.14 -10.90
CA THR A 84 15.87 -25.35 -10.34
C THR A 84 16.13 -26.62 -11.17
N THR A 85 16.43 -26.47 -12.47
CA THR A 85 16.67 -27.56 -13.43
C THR A 85 18.15 -27.67 -13.74
#